data_AF-A0A7Z0WIS2-F1
#
_entry.id   AF-A0A7Z0WIS2-F1
#
_cell.length_a   1.000
_cell.length_b   1.000
_cell.length_c   1.000
_cell.angle_alpha   90.00
_cell.angle_beta   90.00
_cell.angle_gamma   90.00
#
_symmetry.space_group_name_H-M   'P 1'
#
loop_
_entity.id
_entity.type
_entity.pdbx_description
1 polymer ?
#
loop_
_entity_poly.entity_id
_entity_poly.type
_entity_poly.pdbx_seq_one_letter_code
_entity_poly.pdbx_strand_id
1 'polypeptide(L)'
;MARRTVMALFARACAVALGLSLGAVAGVAAADTTTGTVDPAGDRPGFTVDVGDGVFAALDTRLIGLRLGADTVLGTYCVEIDTEIDEREPMVERPWAGSPFTENHAKVNWVLHNGFPVRSPAALTTALTGAGAALTDAIDEREAVTATQAAIWHFSDGVDLDRDNPLPGSPAGNANDVLALYDHLTGRANVGLAEEPTASLAVDPRTVTGDAGTRLGPLTVSTTAATVAVTATGARVTDADGRPVTEARDGTDLFLDIPADAPAGRATVTLAATAVVETGRLFVGEDYDRAPTQSLIVAQASESDLTASAQANWDDVSPAAQGRSDSGLAETGASVLAPVLLGSVLVGAGIVSVLFVRRRRSAL
;
A
#
# COMPACT_ATOMS: atom_id res chain seq x y z
N MET A 1 -2.50 -61.46 -47.12
CA MET A 1 -2.87 -60.23 -47.86
C MET A 1 -1.79 -59.19 -47.49
N ALA A 2 -1.00 -58.53 -48.35
CA ALA A 2 -1.20 -57.97 -49.71
C ALA A 2 -2.28 -56.86 -49.70
N ARG A 3 -2.11 -55.59 -50.12
CA ARG A 3 -1.08 -54.71 -50.80
C ARG A 3 -1.29 -53.27 -50.23
N ARG A 4 -0.48 -52.19 -50.33
CA ARG A 4 0.75 -51.66 -51.02
C ARG A 4 1.41 -50.65 -50.01
N THR A 5 2.61 -50.05 -50.08
CA THR A 5 3.75 -49.88 -51.04
C THR A 5 3.70 -48.68 -52.04
N VAL A 6 4.70 -47.76 -51.94
CA VAL A 6 5.09 -46.62 -52.85
C VAL A 6 4.21 -45.34 -52.80
N MET A 7 4.66 -44.09 -53.04
CA MET A 7 5.89 -43.27 -52.79
C MET A 7 5.65 -41.87 -53.43
N ALA A 8 6.53 -40.88 -53.18
CA ALA A 8 6.71 -39.64 -53.96
C ALA A 8 5.58 -38.59 -53.91
N LEU A 9 5.78 -37.28 -54.06
CA LEU A 9 6.88 -36.30 -53.92
C LEU A 9 6.30 -35.01 -54.54
N PHE A 10 6.45 -33.84 -53.94
CA PHE A 10 6.84 -32.62 -54.67
C PHE A 10 7.14 -31.49 -53.67
N ALA A 11 8.19 -30.73 -53.94
CA ALA A 11 8.69 -29.70 -53.05
C ALA A 11 8.21 -28.29 -53.46
N ARG A 12 8.14 -27.39 -52.48
CA ARG A 12 8.35 -25.94 -52.69
C ARG A 12 9.00 -25.35 -51.44
N ALA A 13 10.06 -24.57 -51.64
CA ALA A 13 10.85 -23.98 -50.57
C ALA A 13 10.39 -22.55 -50.27
N CYS A 14 10.17 -22.25 -49.00
CA CYS A 14 10.11 -20.89 -48.47
C CYS A 14 10.97 -20.82 -47.22
N ALA A 15 12.27 -20.53 -47.40
CA ALA A 15 13.19 -20.28 -46.30
C ALA A 15 12.93 -18.88 -45.72
N VAL A 16 11.92 -18.76 -44.85
CA VAL A 16 11.68 -17.53 -44.07
C VAL A 16 12.62 -17.54 -42.86
N ALA A 17 13.74 -16.85 -43.00
CA ALA A 17 14.63 -16.59 -41.87
C ALA A 17 13.99 -15.53 -40.95
N LEU A 18 13.10 -15.97 -40.05
CA LEU A 18 12.71 -15.16 -38.89
C LEU A 18 13.95 -14.99 -38.01
N GLY A 19 14.52 -13.79 -38.01
CA GLY A 19 15.60 -13.44 -37.12
C GLY A 19 15.10 -13.47 -35.68
N LEU A 20 15.74 -14.29 -34.84
CA LEU A 20 15.59 -14.23 -33.39
C LEU A 20 16.18 -12.93 -32.87
N SER A 21 15.40 -11.85 -32.94
CA SER A 21 15.61 -10.70 -32.08
C SER A 21 15.38 -11.17 -30.64
N LEU A 22 16.46 -11.41 -29.89
CA LEU A 22 16.37 -11.41 -28.44
C LEU A 22 15.92 -10.00 -28.04
N GLY A 23 14.62 -9.84 -27.82
CA GLY A 23 14.10 -8.69 -27.11
C GLY A 23 14.78 -8.69 -25.74
N ALA A 24 15.57 -7.67 -25.45
CA ALA A 24 16.04 -7.47 -24.10
C ALA A 24 14.80 -7.35 -23.21
N VAL A 25 14.58 -8.36 -22.37
CA VAL A 25 13.62 -8.23 -21.27
C VAL A 25 14.18 -7.12 -20.41
N ALA A 26 13.65 -5.91 -20.59
CA ALA A 26 13.94 -4.81 -19.69
C ALA A 26 13.51 -5.31 -18.31
N GLY A 27 14.49 -5.54 -17.43
CA GLY A 27 14.19 -5.85 -16.05
C GLY A 27 13.33 -4.73 -15.52
N VAL A 28 12.07 -5.03 -15.22
CA VAL A 28 11.26 -4.15 -14.39
C VAL A 28 12.08 -3.98 -13.13
N ALA A 29 12.53 -2.75 -12.87
CA ALA A 29 13.17 -2.45 -11.60
C ALA A 29 12.12 -2.81 -10.55
N ALA A 30 12.42 -3.82 -9.73
CA ALA A 30 11.59 -4.10 -8.57
C ALA A 30 11.54 -2.79 -7.78
N ALA A 31 10.34 -2.32 -7.45
CA ALA A 31 10.22 -1.42 -6.33
C ALA A 31 10.80 -2.16 -5.12
N ASP A 32 11.60 -1.48 -4.29
CA ASP A 32 12.16 -2.08 -3.08
C ASP A 32 10.99 -2.57 -2.22
N THR A 33 10.74 -3.88 -2.23
CA THR A 33 9.59 -4.48 -1.54
C THR A 33 9.84 -4.35 -0.06
N THR A 34 8.94 -3.67 0.66
CA THR A 34 9.12 -3.39 2.09
C THR A 34 9.42 -4.69 2.85
N THR A 35 10.54 -4.74 3.54
CA THR A 35 10.88 -5.83 4.45
C THR A 35 10.66 -5.44 5.90
N GLY A 36 10.41 -6.45 6.73
CA GLY A 36 10.24 -6.31 8.17
C GLY A 36 10.71 -7.55 8.91
N THR A 37 10.86 -7.42 10.23
CA THR A 37 11.17 -8.52 11.15
C THR A 37 10.24 -8.45 12.34
N VAL A 38 9.82 -9.60 12.87
CA VAL A 38 9.02 -9.65 14.09
C VAL A 38 9.79 -8.96 15.23
N ASP A 39 9.09 -8.18 16.05
CA ASP A 39 9.64 -7.47 17.18
C ASP A 39 8.76 -7.69 18.43
N PRO A 40 9.08 -8.70 19.25
CA PRO A 40 8.33 -8.99 20.47
C PRO A 40 8.33 -7.86 21.52
N ALA A 41 9.14 -6.80 21.36
CA ALA A 41 9.04 -5.60 22.20
C ALA A 41 7.87 -4.68 21.80
N GLY A 42 7.26 -4.91 20.62
CA GLY A 42 6.03 -4.27 20.16
C GLY A 42 4.74 -5.05 20.46
N ASP A 43 4.85 -6.30 20.95
CA ASP A 43 3.70 -7.18 21.18
C ASP A 43 2.73 -6.62 22.23
N ARG A 44 1.42 -6.75 21.97
CA ARG A 44 0.37 -6.57 23.00
C ARG A 44 -0.36 -7.88 23.23
N PRO A 45 -0.30 -8.48 24.44
CA PRO A 45 -0.81 -9.82 24.67
C PRO A 45 -2.33 -9.84 24.82
N GLY A 46 -2.98 -10.80 24.16
CA GLY A 46 -4.36 -11.20 24.38
C GLY A 46 -4.47 -12.28 25.46
N PHE A 47 -5.55 -13.06 25.43
CA PHE A 47 -5.73 -14.30 26.19
C PHE A 47 -5.35 -15.54 25.36
N THR A 48 -5.10 -16.64 26.04
CA THR A 48 -5.12 -17.98 25.43
C THR A 48 -6.57 -18.32 25.04
N VAL A 49 -6.78 -18.79 23.81
CA VAL A 49 -8.08 -19.21 23.28
C VAL A 49 -8.15 -20.71 23.02
N ASP A 50 -9.38 -21.22 22.96
CA ASP A 50 -9.70 -22.53 22.40
C ASP A 50 -10.40 -22.34 21.04
N VAL A 51 -9.84 -22.92 19.97
CA VAL A 51 -10.40 -22.93 18.61
C VAL A 51 -10.44 -24.34 18.00
N GLY A 52 -10.32 -25.40 18.81
CA GLY A 52 -10.43 -26.80 18.35
C GLY A 52 -9.43 -27.77 18.96
N ASP A 53 -9.31 -28.96 18.35
CA ASP A 53 -8.50 -30.06 18.90
C ASP A 53 -6.98 -29.81 18.88
N GLY A 54 -6.28 -30.40 19.86
CA GLY A 54 -4.82 -30.52 19.85
C GLY A 54 -4.10 -29.22 20.24
N VAL A 55 -3.34 -28.63 19.31
CA VAL A 55 -2.64 -27.34 19.54
C VAL A 55 -3.61 -26.17 19.57
N PHE A 56 -4.78 -26.32 18.95
CA PHE A 56 -5.82 -25.29 18.88
C PHE A 56 -6.63 -25.15 20.18
N ALA A 57 -6.50 -26.10 21.11
CA ALA A 57 -7.20 -26.09 22.41
C ALA A 57 -6.60 -25.11 23.44
N ALA A 58 -5.45 -24.49 23.12
CA ALA A 58 -4.78 -23.51 23.96
C ALA A 58 -3.77 -22.67 23.14
N LEU A 59 -4.26 -21.72 22.35
CA LEU A 59 -3.43 -20.85 21.50
C LEU A 59 -3.38 -19.41 22.02
N ASP A 60 -2.19 -18.86 22.22
CA ASP A 60 -2.01 -17.49 22.74
C ASP A 60 -2.24 -16.42 21.65
N THR A 61 -3.31 -15.63 21.81
CA THR A 61 -3.53 -14.45 20.96
C THR A 61 -2.63 -13.28 21.36
N ARG A 62 -2.18 -12.49 20.38
CA ARG A 62 -1.52 -11.20 20.60
C ARG A 62 -1.66 -10.30 19.36
N LEU A 63 -1.53 -8.99 19.55
CA LEU A 63 -1.17 -8.08 18.47
C LEU A 63 0.36 -8.15 18.35
N ILE A 64 0.86 -8.65 17.22
CA ILE A 64 2.27 -8.97 16.97
C ILE A 64 3.01 -7.71 16.51
N GLY A 65 4.16 -7.40 17.10
CA GLY A 65 5.02 -6.31 16.64
C GLY A 65 5.76 -6.69 15.35
N LEU A 66 5.71 -5.82 14.33
CA LEU A 66 6.50 -5.96 13.10
C LEU A 66 7.34 -4.70 12.89
N ARG A 67 8.66 -4.80 13.02
CA ARG A 67 9.59 -3.68 12.80
C ARG A 67 9.91 -3.49 11.33
N LEU A 68 9.73 -2.27 10.83
CA LEU A 68 10.12 -1.83 9.49
C LEU A 68 11.29 -0.84 9.61
N GLY A 69 12.49 -1.25 9.19
CA GLY A 69 13.68 -0.41 9.30
C GLY A 69 14.09 -0.11 10.74
N ALA A 70 14.57 1.11 10.99
CA ALA A 70 15.10 1.51 12.30
C ALA A 70 13.99 1.91 13.28
N ASP A 71 13.10 2.82 12.89
CA ASP A 71 12.27 3.60 13.84
C ASP A 71 10.77 3.25 13.81
N THR A 72 10.31 2.44 12.84
CA THR A 72 8.89 2.07 12.70
C THR A 72 8.63 0.67 13.25
N VAL A 73 7.62 0.53 14.12
CA VAL A 73 7.04 -0.76 14.50
C VAL A 73 5.53 -0.69 14.27
N LEU A 74 4.99 -1.64 13.51
CA LEU A 74 3.56 -1.78 13.24
C LEU A 74 2.95 -2.85 14.16
N GLY A 75 1.67 -2.68 14.49
CA GLY A 75 0.87 -3.75 15.09
C GLY A 75 0.27 -4.62 13.98
N THR A 76 0.41 -5.93 14.11
CA THR A 76 -0.02 -6.92 13.11
C THR A 76 -0.78 -8.09 13.76
N TYR A 77 -1.54 -8.84 12.96
CA TYR A 77 -2.18 -10.10 13.37
C TYR A 77 -1.78 -11.23 12.44
N CYS A 78 -1.84 -12.46 12.95
CA CYS A 78 -1.72 -13.68 12.16
C CYS A 78 -2.93 -13.86 11.23
N VAL A 79 -2.67 -14.35 10.01
CA VAL A 79 -3.67 -14.76 8.99
C VAL A 79 -3.40 -16.19 8.45
N GLU A 80 -2.72 -17.00 9.26
CA GLU A 80 -2.20 -18.32 8.90
C GLU A 80 -1.91 -19.15 10.17
N ILE A 81 -2.96 -19.77 10.73
CA ILE A 81 -2.94 -20.37 12.08
C ILE A 81 -2.15 -21.69 12.16
N ASP A 82 -2.05 -22.44 11.05
CA ASP A 82 -1.33 -23.73 10.95
C ASP A 82 0.21 -23.57 10.95
N THR A 83 0.72 -22.36 10.71
CA THR A 83 2.17 -22.09 10.60
C THR A 83 2.67 -21.36 11.85
N GLU A 84 3.72 -21.89 12.49
CA GLU A 84 4.37 -21.22 13.62
C GLU A 84 5.13 -19.96 13.17
N ILE A 85 5.25 -18.98 14.07
CA ILE A 85 6.01 -17.75 13.85
C ILE A 85 7.47 -17.95 14.27
N ASP A 86 8.42 -17.86 13.33
CA ASP A 86 9.84 -17.69 13.65
C ASP A 86 10.23 -16.20 13.57
N GLU A 87 10.55 -15.63 14.73
CA GLU A 87 10.94 -14.23 14.91
C GLU A 87 12.25 -13.86 14.18
N ARG A 88 13.01 -14.84 13.69
CA ARG A 88 14.31 -14.66 13.03
C ARG A 88 14.20 -14.52 11.51
N GLU A 89 13.12 -15.02 10.93
CA GLU A 89 12.97 -15.06 9.47
C GLU A 89 12.51 -13.68 8.96
N PRO A 90 13.20 -13.10 7.95
CA PRO A 90 12.80 -11.83 7.38
C PRO A 90 11.47 -11.98 6.65
N MET A 91 10.59 -11.02 6.86
CA MET A 91 9.32 -10.91 6.17
C MET A 91 9.38 -9.84 5.10
N VAL A 92 8.58 -10.01 4.06
CA VAL A 92 8.52 -9.10 2.92
C VAL A 92 7.07 -8.89 2.49
N GLU A 93 6.78 -7.65 2.09
CA GLU A 93 5.46 -7.24 1.64
C GLU A 93 5.04 -8.00 0.37
N ARG A 94 3.78 -8.44 0.36
CA ARG A 94 3.15 -9.21 -0.72
C ARG A 94 1.74 -8.71 -0.99
N PRO A 95 1.28 -8.76 -2.26
CA PRO A 95 -0.14 -8.54 -2.55
C PRO A 95 -0.97 -9.67 -1.95
N TRP A 96 -2.24 -9.37 -1.65
CA TRP A 96 -3.22 -10.33 -1.16
C TRP A 96 -3.50 -11.50 -2.12
N ALA A 97 -3.31 -11.31 -3.42
CA ALA A 97 -3.56 -12.33 -4.43
C ALA A 97 -2.62 -13.54 -4.26
N GLY A 98 -3.15 -14.64 -3.72
CA GLY A 98 -2.41 -15.87 -3.42
C GLY A 98 -2.12 -16.09 -1.94
N SER A 99 -2.63 -15.24 -1.03
CA SER A 99 -2.59 -15.48 0.42
C SER A 99 -3.57 -16.57 0.85
N PRO A 100 -3.40 -17.20 2.04
CA PRO A 100 -4.32 -18.22 2.55
C PRO A 100 -5.79 -17.75 2.56
N PHE A 101 -6.01 -16.50 2.96
CA PHE A 101 -7.32 -15.89 3.19
C PHE A 101 -8.00 -15.34 1.91
N THR A 102 -7.66 -15.85 0.73
CA THR A 102 -8.06 -15.27 -0.58
C THR A 102 -9.57 -15.20 -0.83
N GLU A 103 -10.37 -16.12 -0.30
CA GLU A 103 -11.84 -16.06 -0.48
C GLU A 103 -12.51 -15.01 0.44
N ASN A 104 -11.84 -14.64 1.54
CA ASN A 104 -12.37 -13.83 2.63
C ASN A 104 -11.62 -12.51 2.86
N HIS A 105 -10.74 -12.08 1.93
CA HIS A 105 -10.02 -10.80 1.97
C HIS A 105 -10.85 -9.64 2.52
N ALA A 106 -12.05 -9.44 1.97
CA ALA A 106 -12.94 -8.35 2.39
C ALA A 106 -13.51 -8.52 3.81
N LYS A 107 -13.67 -9.75 4.31
CA LYS A 107 -14.13 -10.03 5.69
C LYS A 107 -13.04 -9.76 6.70
N VAL A 108 -11.82 -10.23 6.43
CA VAL A 108 -10.62 -9.93 7.23
C VAL A 108 -10.42 -8.41 7.29
N ASN A 109 -10.45 -7.72 6.16
CA ASN A 109 -10.31 -6.27 6.11
C ASN A 109 -11.35 -5.53 6.96
N TRP A 110 -12.62 -5.96 6.89
CA TRP A 110 -13.67 -5.38 7.74
C TRP A 110 -13.39 -5.59 9.24
N VAL A 111 -12.84 -6.75 9.63
CA VAL A 111 -12.41 -6.99 11.02
C VAL A 111 -11.29 -6.04 11.42
N LEU A 112 -10.26 -5.82 10.60
CA LEU A 112 -9.17 -4.89 10.94
C LEU A 112 -9.68 -3.45 11.16
N HIS A 113 -10.64 -2.98 10.34
CA HIS A 113 -11.19 -1.62 10.44
C HIS A 113 -12.27 -1.44 11.53
N ASN A 114 -12.75 -2.53 12.15
CA ASN A 114 -13.82 -2.48 13.16
C ASN A 114 -13.49 -3.20 14.47
N GLY A 115 -12.37 -3.91 14.54
CA GLY A 115 -11.73 -4.42 15.75
C GLY A 115 -10.60 -3.50 16.23
N PHE A 116 -9.70 -4.07 17.03
CA PHE A 116 -8.58 -3.37 17.65
C PHE A 116 -7.31 -3.44 16.76
N PRO A 117 -6.48 -2.37 16.66
CA PRO A 117 -6.55 -1.10 17.39
C PRO A 117 -7.23 0.07 16.66
N VAL A 118 -7.69 -0.09 15.40
CA VAL A 118 -8.44 0.95 14.67
C VAL A 118 -9.67 1.43 15.46
N ARG A 119 -10.31 0.55 16.22
CA ARG A 119 -11.26 0.90 17.28
C ARG A 119 -10.60 0.72 18.65
N SER A 120 -10.63 1.78 19.46
CA SER A 120 -10.21 1.70 20.85
C SER A 120 -11.19 0.86 21.68
N PRO A 121 -10.78 0.27 22.82
CA PRO A 121 -11.65 -0.61 23.61
C PRO A 121 -12.93 0.10 24.13
N ALA A 122 -12.84 1.41 24.40
CA ALA A 122 -14.01 2.24 24.72
C ALA A 122 -14.97 2.43 23.52
N ALA A 123 -14.45 2.52 22.28
CA ALA A 123 -15.28 2.57 21.08
C ALA A 123 -15.96 1.22 20.80
N LEU A 124 -15.24 0.11 21.02
CA LEU A 124 -15.78 -1.26 20.94
C LEU A 124 -16.90 -1.48 21.97
N THR A 125 -16.66 -1.11 23.23
CA THR A 125 -17.69 -1.11 24.29
C THR A 125 -18.94 -0.33 23.88
N THR A 126 -18.76 0.84 23.28
CA THR A 126 -19.87 1.71 22.82
C THR A 126 -20.63 1.07 21.65
N ALA A 127 -19.94 0.43 20.70
CA ALA A 127 -20.56 -0.26 19.57
C ALA A 127 -21.37 -1.49 20.02
N LEU A 128 -20.81 -2.30 20.93
CA LEU A 128 -21.44 -3.52 21.46
C LEU A 128 -22.66 -3.21 22.31
N THR A 129 -22.55 -2.29 23.28
CA THR A 129 -23.69 -1.88 24.11
C THR A 129 -24.76 -1.16 23.29
N GLY A 130 -24.37 -0.37 22.27
CA GLY A 130 -25.29 0.23 21.30
C GLY A 130 -26.02 -0.80 20.42
N ALA A 131 -25.39 -1.94 20.14
CA ALA A 131 -26.01 -3.09 19.46
C ALA A 131 -26.86 -3.97 20.41
N GLY A 132 -26.88 -3.70 21.71
CA GLY A 132 -27.62 -4.45 22.71
C GLY A 132 -26.91 -5.68 23.28
N ALA A 133 -25.59 -5.79 23.11
CA ALA A 133 -24.81 -6.84 23.75
C ALA A 133 -24.76 -6.66 25.28
N ALA A 134 -24.80 -7.78 26.02
CA ALA A 134 -24.69 -7.80 27.47
C ALA A 134 -23.25 -8.09 27.88
N LEU A 135 -22.47 -7.03 28.09
CA LEU A 135 -21.10 -7.12 28.62
C LEU A 135 -21.09 -7.30 30.15
N THR A 136 -20.02 -7.88 30.67
CA THR A 136 -19.73 -8.02 32.09
C THR A 136 -19.25 -6.69 32.66
N ASP A 137 -18.33 -6.03 31.96
CA ASP A 137 -18.00 -4.62 32.21
C ASP A 137 -17.72 -3.83 30.92
N ALA A 138 -16.48 -3.42 30.65
CA ALA A 138 -16.15 -2.57 29.50
C ALA A 138 -14.85 -3.04 28.86
N ILE A 139 -14.98 -3.57 27.63
CA ILE A 139 -13.93 -4.20 26.82
C ILE A 139 -12.55 -3.60 27.11
N ASP A 140 -11.62 -4.42 27.57
CA ASP A 140 -10.22 -4.03 27.79
C ASP A 140 -9.33 -4.26 26.54
N GLU A 141 -8.05 -3.85 26.60
CA GLU A 141 -7.12 -4.04 25.47
C GLU A 141 -6.86 -5.53 25.16
N ARG A 142 -6.78 -6.37 26.19
CA ARG A 142 -6.48 -7.80 26.06
C ARG A 142 -7.65 -8.53 25.43
N GLU A 143 -8.88 -8.23 25.86
CA GLU A 143 -10.12 -8.75 25.26
C GLU A 143 -10.26 -8.30 23.81
N ALA A 144 -9.98 -7.03 23.53
CA ALA A 144 -10.05 -6.46 22.19
C ALA A 144 -9.03 -7.10 21.22
N VAL A 145 -7.80 -7.32 21.66
CA VAL A 145 -6.77 -8.08 20.93
C VAL A 145 -7.24 -9.52 20.66
N THR A 146 -7.75 -10.20 21.69
CA THR A 146 -8.17 -11.60 21.62
C THR A 146 -9.28 -11.82 20.61
N ALA A 147 -10.37 -11.07 20.75
CA ALA A 147 -11.53 -11.20 19.86
C ALA A 147 -11.20 -10.79 18.42
N THR A 148 -10.31 -9.80 18.23
CA THR A 148 -9.91 -9.37 16.87
C THR A 148 -9.05 -10.45 16.19
N GLN A 149 -8.05 -11.02 16.87
CA GLN A 149 -7.23 -12.11 16.32
C GLN A 149 -8.07 -13.36 16.02
N ALA A 150 -8.98 -13.75 16.93
CA ALA A 150 -9.87 -14.89 16.71
C ALA A 150 -10.85 -14.65 15.54
N ALA A 151 -11.42 -13.44 15.43
CA ALA A 151 -12.29 -13.08 14.32
C ALA A 151 -11.56 -12.99 12.97
N ILE A 152 -10.24 -12.78 12.96
CA ILE A 152 -9.41 -12.93 11.75
C ILE A 152 -9.29 -14.41 11.39
N TRP A 153 -8.89 -15.28 12.32
CA TRP A 153 -8.75 -16.73 12.09
C TRP A 153 -10.04 -17.40 11.59
N HIS A 154 -11.21 -16.96 12.06
CA HIS A 154 -12.51 -17.38 11.51
C HIS A 154 -12.64 -17.13 9.99
N PHE A 155 -12.05 -16.06 9.48
CA PHE A 155 -12.10 -15.72 8.05
C PHE A 155 -10.86 -16.16 7.27
N SER A 156 -9.67 -16.20 7.86
CA SER A 156 -8.44 -16.61 7.18
C SER A 156 -8.25 -18.13 7.12
N ASP A 157 -8.61 -18.83 8.19
CA ASP A 157 -8.28 -20.24 8.41
C ASP A 157 -9.54 -21.12 8.58
N GLY A 158 -10.69 -20.50 8.89
CA GLY A 158 -11.98 -21.19 9.01
C GLY A 158 -12.19 -21.90 10.35
N VAL A 159 -11.47 -21.48 11.40
CA VAL A 159 -11.61 -21.99 12.77
C VAL A 159 -12.48 -21.07 13.63
N ASP A 160 -13.32 -21.66 14.49
CA ASP A 160 -14.22 -20.93 15.38
C ASP A 160 -13.74 -21.01 16.83
N LEU A 161 -13.96 -19.96 17.64
CA LEU A 161 -13.83 -20.05 19.11
C LEU A 161 -14.78 -21.12 19.65
N ASP A 162 -14.29 -22.01 20.52
CA ASP A 162 -15.18 -22.85 21.32
C ASP A 162 -16.10 -21.94 22.16
N ARG A 163 -17.41 -22.12 22.01
CA ARG A 163 -18.40 -21.29 22.70
C ARG A 163 -18.69 -21.78 24.11
N ASP A 164 -18.33 -23.02 24.44
CA ASP A 164 -18.47 -23.59 25.78
C ASP A 164 -17.22 -23.31 26.65
N ASN A 165 -16.04 -23.12 26.03
CA ASN A 165 -14.76 -22.85 26.71
C ASN A 165 -13.82 -21.89 25.92
N PRO A 166 -14.25 -20.66 25.54
CA PRO A 166 -13.49 -19.81 24.59
C PRO A 166 -12.11 -19.38 25.10
N LEU A 167 -11.94 -19.22 26.42
CA LEU A 167 -10.73 -18.73 27.08
C LEU A 167 -10.28 -19.70 28.19
N PRO A 168 -9.57 -20.81 27.85
CA PRO A 168 -9.12 -21.80 28.82
C PRO A 168 -8.43 -21.18 30.05
N GLY A 169 -8.97 -21.45 31.25
CA GLY A 169 -8.40 -20.98 32.51
C GLY A 169 -8.58 -19.49 32.83
N SER A 170 -9.26 -18.71 31.98
CA SER A 170 -9.57 -17.29 32.22
C SER A 170 -10.89 -17.11 32.99
N PRO A 171 -11.16 -15.91 33.56
CA PRO A 171 -12.44 -15.64 34.23
C PRO A 171 -13.61 -15.62 33.23
N ALA A 172 -14.78 -16.10 33.67
CA ALA A 172 -15.97 -16.22 32.83
C ALA A 172 -16.55 -14.87 32.33
N GLY A 173 -16.19 -13.74 32.96
CA GLY A 173 -16.55 -12.42 32.47
C GLY A 173 -15.84 -12.09 31.16
N ASN A 174 -14.51 -12.23 31.15
CA ASN A 174 -13.68 -12.04 29.96
C ASN A 174 -14.11 -12.96 28.80
N ALA A 175 -14.54 -14.19 29.11
CA ALA A 175 -15.07 -15.13 28.13
C ALA A 175 -16.36 -14.62 27.45
N ASN A 176 -17.30 -14.06 28.23
CA ASN A 176 -18.52 -13.44 27.70
C ASN A 176 -18.21 -12.20 26.83
N ASP A 177 -17.28 -11.37 27.28
CA ASP A 177 -17.02 -10.06 26.68
C ASP A 177 -16.16 -10.19 25.40
N VAL A 178 -15.23 -11.15 25.37
CA VAL A 178 -14.56 -11.62 24.14
C VAL A 178 -15.55 -12.23 23.15
N LEU A 179 -16.46 -13.13 23.60
CA LEU A 179 -17.47 -13.72 22.70
C LEU A 179 -18.42 -12.65 22.13
N ALA A 180 -18.83 -11.65 22.92
CA ALA A 180 -19.67 -10.55 22.46
C ALA A 180 -18.99 -9.71 21.37
N LEU A 181 -17.68 -9.45 21.50
CA LEU A 181 -16.90 -8.77 20.47
C LEU A 181 -16.65 -9.65 19.24
N TYR A 182 -16.32 -10.93 19.44
CA TYR A 182 -16.15 -11.90 18.35
C TYR A 182 -17.43 -12.04 17.50
N ASP A 183 -18.60 -12.20 18.13
CA ASP A 183 -19.91 -12.27 17.47
C ASP A 183 -20.25 -11.00 16.67
N HIS A 184 -19.74 -9.84 17.10
CA HIS A 184 -19.87 -8.60 16.33
C HIS A 184 -18.93 -8.58 15.11
N LEU A 185 -17.70 -9.08 15.26
CA LEU A 185 -16.67 -9.07 14.23
C LEU A 185 -16.84 -10.14 13.14
N THR A 186 -17.38 -11.31 13.49
CA THR A 186 -17.70 -12.41 12.55
C THR A 186 -19.15 -12.38 12.05
N GLY A 187 -20.07 -11.84 12.87
CA GLY A 187 -21.51 -11.86 12.59
C GLY A 187 -22.00 -10.82 11.58
N ARG A 188 -23.31 -10.54 11.64
CA ARG A 188 -24.04 -9.78 10.61
C ARG A 188 -23.60 -8.31 10.43
N ALA A 189 -22.85 -7.75 11.37
CA ALA A 189 -22.26 -6.41 11.21
C ALA A 189 -21.15 -6.42 10.15
N ASN A 190 -20.42 -7.53 10.03
CA ASN A 190 -19.39 -7.72 9.02
C ASN A 190 -20.00 -7.90 7.63
N VAL A 191 -20.25 -6.77 6.96
CA VAL A 191 -20.66 -6.70 5.56
C VAL A 191 -19.49 -7.00 4.61
N GLY A 192 -18.25 -6.92 5.08
CA GLY A 192 -17.04 -6.93 4.28
C GLY A 192 -16.64 -5.52 3.82
N LEU A 193 -15.35 -5.30 3.63
CA LEU A 193 -14.74 -4.06 3.15
C LEU A 193 -13.77 -4.45 2.03
N ALA A 194 -14.04 -4.05 0.78
CA ALA A 194 -13.08 -4.23 -0.31
C ALA A 194 -11.75 -3.52 0.03
N GLU A 195 -10.66 -3.86 -0.68
CA GLU A 195 -9.36 -3.18 -0.55
C GLU A 195 -9.57 -1.65 -0.49
N GLU A 196 -9.17 -1.01 0.62
CA GLU A 196 -9.49 0.40 0.86
C GLU A 196 -8.68 1.27 -0.13
N PRO A 197 -9.28 2.32 -0.74
CA PRO A 197 -8.54 3.19 -1.66
C PRO A 197 -7.33 3.83 -0.96
N THR A 198 -6.16 3.66 -1.58
CA THR A 198 -4.86 3.99 -1.01
C THR A 198 -4.75 5.42 -0.46
N ALA A 199 -3.91 5.58 0.56
CA ALA A 199 -3.62 6.86 1.20
C ALA A 199 -3.07 7.86 0.18
N SER A 200 -3.89 8.86 -0.18
CA SER A 200 -3.59 9.75 -1.31
C SER A 200 -3.89 11.22 -1.02
N LEU A 201 -3.03 12.09 -1.56
CA LEU A 201 -3.19 13.54 -1.59
C LEU A 201 -2.51 14.07 -2.85
N ALA A 202 -3.26 14.82 -3.66
CA ALA A 202 -2.80 15.44 -4.88
C ALA A 202 -3.44 16.81 -5.08
N VAL A 203 -2.81 17.61 -5.94
CA VAL A 203 -3.36 18.87 -6.46
C VAL A 203 -3.03 18.97 -7.95
N ASP A 204 -4.02 19.33 -8.75
CA ASP A 204 -3.86 19.51 -10.20
C ASP A 204 -4.61 20.76 -10.69
N PRO A 205 -4.07 21.56 -11.63
CA PRO A 205 -2.72 21.47 -12.19
C PRO A 205 -1.64 21.82 -11.17
N ARG A 206 -0.52 21.08 -11.14
CA ARG A 206 0.63 21.39 -10.25
C ARG A 206 1.29 22.74 -10.51
N THR A 207 0.93 23.46 -11.57
CA THR A 207 1.35 24.85 -11.82
C THR A 207 0.28 25.64 -12.56
N VAL A 208 0.01 26.85 -12.08
CA VAL A 208 -0.82 27.87 -12.76
C VAL A 208 0.01 29.12 -13.06
N THR A 209 -0.37 29.85 -14.12
CA THR A 209 0.28 31.09 -14.53
C THR A 209 -0.76 32.09 -15.06
N GLY A 210 -0.58 33.37 -14.77
CA GLY A 210 -1.42 34.47 -15.30
C GLY A 210 -0.80 35.84 -15.02
N ASP A 211 -1.63 36.86 -14.81
CA ASP A 211 -1.19 38.25 -14.59
C ASP A 211 -1.50 38.72 -13.15
N ALA A 212 -0.76 39.69 -12.62
CA ALA A 212 -1.07 40.33 -11.34
C ALA A 212 -2.47 40.97 -11.36
N GLY A 213 -3.16 40.97 -10.21
CA GLY A 213 -4.55 41.44 -10.11
C GLY A 213 -5.59 40.44 -10.63
N THR A 214 -5.18 39.27 -11.10
CA THR A 214 -6.08 38.17 -11.46
C THR A 214 -6.15 37.10 -10.36
N ARG A 215 -7.19 36.26 -10.43
CA ARG A 215 -7.34 35.07 -9.60
C ARG A 215 -6.80 33.86 -10.36
N LEU A 216 -5.76 33.21 -9.83
CA LEU A 216 -5.11 32.06 -10.47
C LEU A 216 -5.70 30.75 -9.95
N GLY A 217 -6.19 29.89 -10.84
CA GLY A 217 -6.82 28.61 -10.50
C GLY A 217 -7.85 28.16 -11.55
N PRO A 218 -8.67 27.13 -11.25
CA PRO A 218 -8.65 26.34 -10.02
C PRO A 218 -7.37 25.51 -9.88
N LEU A 219 -7.08 25.13 -8.63
CA LEU A 219 -6.18 24.07 -8.21
C LEU A 219 -7.06 23.04 -7.47
N THR A 220 -7.47 21.99 -8.17
CA THR A 220 -8.39 20.98 -7.62
C THR A 220 -7.62 20.02 -6.70
N VAL A 221 -8.09 19.85 -5.47
CA VAL A 221 -7.57 18.88 -4.50
C VAL A 221 -8.20 17.51 -4.75
N SER A 222 -7.39 16.45 -4.75
CA SER A 222 -7.86 15.06 -4.76
C SER A 222 -7.24 14.30 -3.58
N THR A 223 -8.03 13.58 -2.78
CA THR A 223 -7.54 12.93 -1.57
C THR A 223 -8.47 11.86 -1.01
N THR A 224 -7.91 10.87 -0.31
CA THR A 224 -8.67 9.96 0.58
C THR A 224 -8.72 10.44 2.03
N ALA A 225 -8.01 11.51 2.40
CA ALA A 225 -8.03 12.06 3.77
C ALA A 225 -9.32 12.86 4.05
N ALA A 226 -9.85 12.74 5.28
CA ALA A 226 -11.12 13.36 5.66
C ALA A 226 -11.07 14.90 5.66
N THR A 227 -9.91 15.51 5.94
CA THR A 227 -9.63 16.95 5.85
C THR A 227 -8.16 17.14 5.47
N VAL A 228 -7.86 18.16 4.67
CA VAL A 228 -6.51 18.57 4.25
C VAL A 228 -6.24 19.99 4.76
N ALA A 229 -5.11 20.21 5.43
CA ALA A 229 -4.67 21.55 5.81
C ALA A 229 -4.10 22.29 4.58
N VAL A 230 -4.54 23.53 4.35
CA VAL A 230 -4.15 24.36 3.22
C VAL A 230 -3.30 25.53 3.70
N THR A 231 -2.08 25.63 3.19
CA THR A 231 -1.16 26.73 3.48
C THR A 231 -0.59 27.30 2.19
N ALA A 232 -0.14 28.57 2.21
CA ALA A 232 0.57 29.14 1.07
C ALA A 232 1.57 30.22 1.49
N THR A 233 2.62 30.35 0.70
CA THR A 233 3.62 31.42 0.79
C THR A 233 3.56 32.26 -0.48
N GLY A 234 3.47 33.58 -0.34
CA GLY A 234 3.51 34.55 -1.45
C GLY A 234 2.17 35.05 -1.97
N ALA A 235 1.05 34.40 -1.63
CA ALA A 235 -0.31 34.84 -2.02
C ALA A 235 -1.37 34.35 -1.01
N ARG A 236 -2.62 34.83 -1.15
CA ARG A 236 -3.77 34.35 -0.36
C ARG A 236 -4.50 33.24 -1.12
N VAL A 237 -4.73 32.09 -0.47
CA VAL A 237 -5.60 31.03 -1.00
C VAL A 237 -7.07 31.34 -0.66
N THR A 238 -7.95 31.16 -1.65
CA THR A 238 -9.40 31.44 -1.56
C THR A 238 -10.26 30.42 -2.28
N ASP A 239 -11.56 30.42 -1.99
CA ASP A 239 -12.60 29.72 -2.76
C ASP A 239 -12.98 30.50 -4.04
N ALA A 240 -13.89 29.94 -4.84
CA ALA A 240 -14.38 30.57 -6.07
C ALA A 240 -15.04 31.96 -5.84
N ASP A 241 -15.54 32.25 -4.63
CA ASP A 241 -16.15 33.53 -4.25
C ASP A 241 -15.12 34.53 -3.65
N GLY A 242 -13.90 34.09 -3.33
CA GLY A 242 -12.85 34.91 -2.71
C GLY A 242 -12.78 34.86 -1.18
N ARG A 243 -13.41 33.87 -0.53
CA ARG A 243 -13.28 33.66 0.92
C ARG A 243 -11.97 32.90 1.20
N PRO A 244 -11.20 33.24 2.27
CA PRO A 244 -9.98 32.51 2.61
C PRO A 244 -10.25 31.02 2.88
N VAL A 245 -9.38 30.14 2.36
CA VAL A 245 -9.45 28.70 2.60
C VAL A 245 -8.19 28.23 3.34
N THR A 246 -8.39 27.56 4.47
CA THR A 246 -7.33 26.92 5.29
C THR A 246 -7.51 25.41 5.45
N GLU A 247 -8.68 24.88 5.03
CA GLU A 247 -9.01 23.46 5.06
C GLU A 247 -9.68 23.08 3.73
N ALA A 248 -9.31 21.92 3.19
CA ALA A 248 -9.88 21.35 1.97
C ALA A 248 -10.34 19.91 2.18
N ARG A 249 -11.14 19.42 1.23
CA ARG A 249 -11.62 18.03 1.10
C ARG A 249 -11.40 17.57 -0.35
N ASP A 250 -11.67 16.29 -0.62
CA ASP A 250 -11.68 15.79 -2.00
C ASP A 250 -12.62 16.64 -2.90
N GLY A 251 -12.17 16.94 -4.12
CA GLY A 251 -12.88 17.80 -5.07
C GLY A 251 -12.91 19.29 -4.73
N THR A 252 -12.11 19.77 -3.76
CA THR A 252 -12.06 21.21 -3.44
C THR A 252 -11.23 21.98 -4.46
N ASP A 253 -11.84 22.96 -5.14
CA ASP A 253 -11.12 23.93 -5.98
C ASP A 253 -10.54 25.08 -5.14
N LEU A 254 -9.21 25.20 -5.15
CA LEU A 254 -8.48 26.29 -4.52
C LEU A 254 -8.05 27.33 -5.56
N PHE A 255 -8.06 28.61 -5.19
CA PHE A 255 -7.61 29.72 -6.04
C PHE A 255 -6.61 30.59 -5.29
N LEU A 256 -5.74 31.30 -6.01
CA LEU A 256 -4.86 32.32 -5.44
C LEU A 256 -5.28 33.71 -5.89
N ASP A 257 -5.61 34.58 -4.93
CA ASP A 257 -5.84 36.00 -5.19
C ASP A 257 -4.50 36.76 -5.17
N ILE A 258 -4.07 37.25 -6.34
CA ILE A 258 -2.84 38.04 -6.52
C ILE A 258 -3.22 39.53 -6.53
N PRO A 259 -2.64 40.38 -5.65
CA PRO A 259 -2.86 41.83 -5.69
C PRO A 259 -2.46 42.46 -7.03
N ALA A 260 -3.19 43.49 -7.48
CA ALA A 260 -2.91 44.19 -8.75
C ALA A 260 -1.66 45.08 -8.71
N ASP A 261 -1.11 45.32 -7.51
CA ASP A 261 0.15 46.01 -7.24
C ASP A 261 1.29 45.05 -6.83
N ALA A 262 1.07 43.74 -6.89
CA ALA A 262 2.10 42.75 -6.63
C ALA A 262 3.19 42.82 -7.73
N PRO A 263 4.49 42.85 -7.37
CA PRO A 263 5.55 42.70 -8.36
C PRO A 263 5.55 41.27 -8.92
N ALA A 264 5.97 41.12 -10.18
CA ALA A 264 6.15 39.83 -10.86
C ALA A 264 6.80 38.79 -9.93
N GLY A 265 6.14 37.64 -9.74
CA GLY A 265 6.49 36.75 -8.64
C GLY A 265 5.96 35.33 -8.74
N ARG A 266 6.15 34.58 -7.65
CA ARG A 266 5.66 33.22 -7.46
C ARG A 266 5.10 33.05 -6.06
N ALA A 267 4.01 32.29 -5.96
CA ALA A 267 3.51 31.71 -4.73
C ALA A 267 3.58 30.18 -4.80
N THR A 268 3.66 29.54 -3.63
CA THR A 268 3.55 28.08 -3.49
C THR A 268 2.40 27.78 -2.55
N VAL A 269 1.47 26.94 -2.98
CA VAL A 269 0.45 26.32 -2.12
C VAL A 269 1.01 24.98 -1.66
N THR A 270 0.96 24.72 -0.35
CA THR A 270 1.30 23.44 0.25
C THR A 270 0.07 22.89 0.96
N LEU A 271 -0.31 21.69 0.54
CA LEU A 271 -1.32 20.86 1.16
C LEU A 271 -0.62 19.87 2.09
N ALA A 272 -1.16 19.68 3.29
CA ALA A 272 -0.71 18.66 4.23
C ALA A 272 -1.91 17.91 4.79
N ALA A 273 -1.83 16.57 4.83
CA ALA A 273 -2.81 15.74 5.50
C ALA A 273 -2.12 14.53 6.10
N THR A 274 -2.33 14.29 7.39
CA THR A 274 -1.93 13.03 8.02
C THR A 274 -2.86 11.94 7.52
N ALA A 275 -2.31 11.01 6.75
CA ALA A 275 -3.02 9.84 6.25
C ALA A 275 -2.59 8.58 7.00
N VAL A 276 -3.40 7.54 6.83
CA VAL A 276 -3.35 6.28 7.55
C VAL A 276 -2.60 5.30 6.66
N VAL A 277 -1.35 4.91 7.00
CA VAL A 277 -0.61 3.87 6.27
C VAL A 277 -1.44 2.60 6.25
N GLU A 278 -1.75 2.08 5.07
CA GLU A 278 -2.86 1.13 4.92
C GLU A 278 -2.81 -0.05 5.90
N THR A 279 -3.84 -0.09 6.76
CA THR A 279 -4.30 -1.31 7.41
C THR A 279 -4.58 -2.36 6.33
N GLY A 280 -4.27 -3.62 6.61
CA GLY A 280 -4.41 -4.70 5.64
C GLY A 280 -3.15 -5.06 4.86
N ARG A 281 -2.07 -4.27 4.90
CA ARG A 281 -0.78 -4.65 4.26
C ARG A 281 -0.30 -6.02 4.75
N LEU A 282 0.01 -6.92 3.82
CA LEU A 282 0.37 -8.31 4.10
C LEU A 282 1.88 -8.54 3.99
N PHE A 283 2.44 -9.18 5.00
CA PHE A 283 3.83 -9.60 5.08
C PHE A 283 3.91 -11.12 5.17
N VAL A 284 4.79 -11.73 4.37
CA VAL A 284 5.03 -13.19 4.29
C VAL A 284 6.55 -13.42 4.39
N GLY A 285 6.99 -14.57 4.87
CA GLY A 285 8.42 -14.92 4.91
C GLY A 285 9.13 -14.78 3.54
N GLU A 286 10.35 -14.26 3.54
CA GLU A 286 11.10 -13.96 2.31
C GLU A 286 11.48 -15.23 1.51
N ASP A 287 11.88 -16.30 2.22
CA ASP A 287 12.19 -17.63 1.66
C ASP A 287 11.19 -18.68 2.19
N TYR A 288 9.89 -18.33 2.23
CA TYR A 288 8.80 -19.13 2.80
C TYR A 288 8.74 -20.59 2.29
N ASP A 289 9.12 -20.83 1.02
CA ASP A 289 9.23 -22.19 0.43
C ASP A 289 10.27 -23.10 1.15
N ARG A 290 11.11 -22.54 2.02
CA ARG A 290 12.19 -23.24 2.75
C ARG A 290 12.15 -23.02 4.26
N ALA A 291 11.82 -21.79 4.67
CA ALA A 291 11.65 -21.37 6.04
C ALA A 291 10.27 -20.70 6.16
N PRO A 292 9.19 -21.52 6.23
CA PRO A 292 7.85 -20.98 6.45
C PRO A 292 7.79 -20.30 7.82
N THR A 293 7.24 -19.10 7.85
CA THR A 293 6.96 -18.33 9.06
C THR A 293 5.61 -17.65 8.87
N GLN A 294 4.82 -17.62 9.94
CA GLN A 294 3.43 -17.17 9.97
C GLN A 294 3.19 -15.85 9.23
N SER A 295 2.30 -15.84 8.23
CA SER A 295 1.92 -14.62 7.51
C SER A 295 1.22 -13.61 8.43
N LEU A 296 1.62 -12.34 8.33
CA LEU A 296 1.15 -11.24 9.20
C LEU A 296 0.48 -10.13 8.40
N ILE A 297 -0.64 -9.62 8.92
CA ILE A 297 -1.39 -8.50 8.33
C ILE A 297 -1.38 -7.27 9.24
N VAL A 298 -1.13 -6.08 8.69
CA VAL A 298 -1.09 -4.81 9.45
C VAL A 298 -2.48 -4.49 10.00
N ALA A 299 -2.59 -4.44 11.32
CA ALA A 299 -3.84 -4.23 12.04
C ALA A 299 -4.22 -2.75 12.20
N GLN A 300 -3.21 -1.88 12.31
CA GLN A 300 -3.38 -0.44 12.22
C GLN A 300 -2.15 0.21 11.60
N ALA A 301 -2.42 1.18 10.75
CA ALA A 301 -1.53 2.25 10.35
C ALA A 301 -0.63 2.84 11.43
N SER A 302 0.62 3.11 11.04
CA SER A 302 1.27 4.34 11.47
C SER A 302 0.63 5.55 10.76
N GLU A 303 0.47 6.67 11.46
CA GLU A 303 0.21 7.95 10.80
C GLU A 303 1.36 8.30 9.85
N SER A 304 1.06 8.95 8.72
CA SER A 304 2.06 9.45 7.78
C SER A 304 1.60 10.73 7.10
N ASP A 305 2.44 11.76 7.17
CA ASP A 305 2.14 13.07 6.64
C ASP A 305 2.27 13.09 5.11
N LEU A 306 1.15 13.00 4.41
CA LEU A 306 1.09 13.28 2.99
C LEU A 306 1.22 14.78 2.78
N THR A 307 2.07 15.16 1.82
CA THR A 307 2.17 16.55 1.35
C THR A 307 2.07 16.61 -0.16
N ALA A 308 1.37 17.62 -0.66
CA ALA A 308 1.30 17.96 -2.07
C ALA A 308 1.50 19.47 -2.24
N SER A 309 2.00 19.90 -3.40
CA SER A 309 2.21 21.33 -3.65
C SER A 309 1.96 21.72 -5.10
N ALA A 310 1.54 22.98 -5.26
CA ALA A 310 1.36 23.63 -6.55
C ALA A 310 2.03 25.01 -6.54
N GLN A 311 2.57 25.41 -7.69
CA GLN A 311 3.16 26.75 -7.88
C GLN A 311 2.22 27.65 -8.68
N ALA A 312 2.14 28.92 -8.30
CA ALA A 312 1.45 29.96 -9.06
C ALA A 312 2.45 31.04 -9.46
N ASN A 313 2.58 31.34 -10.75
CA ASN A 313 3.47 32.39 -11.27
C ASN A 313 2.63 33.53 -11.86
N TRP A 314 3.12 34.77 -11.79
CA TRP A 314 2.47 35.89 -12.48
C TRP A 314 3.48 36.85 -13.13
N ASP A 315 3.04 37.54 -14.17
CA ASP A 315 3.81 38.52 -14.96
C ASP A 315 5.12 37.95 -15.55
N ASP A 316 5.01 36.78 -16.19
CA ASP A 316 6.07 36.07 -16.93
C ASP A 316 7.36 35.79 -16.14
N VAL A 317 7.24 35.48 -14.84
CA VAL A 317 8.32 34.76 -14.13
C VAL A 317 8.34 33.31 -14.60
N SER A 318 8.99 33.09 -15.75
CA SER A 318 9.17 31.78 -16.39
C SER A 318 9.51 30.70 -15.35
N PRO A 319 8.82 29.54 -15.34
CA PRO A 319 9.03 28.52 -14.32
C PRO A 319 10.50 28.10 -14.24
N ALA A 320 11.12 28.43 -13.11
CA ALA A 320 12.51 28.07 -12.85
C ALA A 320 12.61 26.54 -12.88
N ALA A 321 13.28 26.01 -13.90
CA ALA A 321 13.52 24.57 -14.04
C ALA A 321 14.12 24.07 -12.72
N GLN A 322 13.40 23.17 -12.04
CA GLN A 322 13.77 22.73 -10.70
C GLN A 322 15.17 22.12 -10.76
N GLY A 323 16.12 22.74 -10.04
CA GLY A 323 17.43 22.14 -9.85
C GLY A 323 17.26 20.78 -9.17
N ARG A 324 18.06 19.79 -9.58
CA ARG A 324 18.14 18.53 -8.82
C ARG A 324 18.48 18.89 -7.37
N SER A 325 17.74 18.30 -6.45
CA SER A 325 18.10 18.31 -5.04
C SER A 325 19.37 17.46 -4.86
N ASP A 326 20.51 18.10 -4.64
CA ASP A 326 21.80 17.44 -4.30
C ASP A 326 21.81 16.90 -2.85
N SER A 327 20.70 16.28 -2.47
CA SER A 327 20.45 15.52 -1.24
C SER A 327 19.82 14.19 -1.67
N GLY A 328 20.57 13.10 -1.51
CA GLY A 328 20.46 11.94 -2.40
C GLY A 328 19.14 11.15 -2.39
N LEU A 329 18.68 10.86 -3.62
CA LEU A 329 17.72 9.81 -4.02
C LEU A 329 16.23 10.11 -3.71
N ALA A 330 15.27 9.60 -4.48
CA ALA A 330 15.38 8.67 -5.62
C ALA A 330 14.90 9.27 -6.97
N GLU A 331 15.54 8.89 -8.08
CA GLU A 331 15.10 9.29 -9.43
C GLU A 331 14.01 8.36 -9.97
N THR A 332 12.73 8.72 -9.80
CA THR A 332 11.59 8.05 -10.45
C THR A 332 11.43 8.46 -11.93
N GLY A 333 12.51 8.33 -12.70
CA GLY A 333 12.55 8.65 -14.13
C GLY A 333 13.80 8.11 -14.82
N ALA A 334 13.64 7.02 -15.58
CA ALA A 334 14.77 6.38 -16.27
C ALA A 334 15.48 7.35 -17.24
N SER A 335 16.74 7.68 -16.95
CA SER A 335 17.53 8.66 -17.70
C SER A 335 17.80 8.23 -19.16
N VAL A 336 16.92 8.67 -20.07
CA VAL A 336 16.92 8.34 -21.52
C VAL A 336 18.24 8.70 -22.23
N LEU A 337 19.02 9.65 -21.69
CA LEU A 337 20.32 10.03 -22.22
C LEU A 337 21.35 8.88 -22.24
N ALA A 338 21.34 7.98 -21.24
CA ALA A 338 22.28 6.87 -21.18
C ALA A 338 22.13 5.86 -22.35
N PRO A 339 20.93 5.29 -22.64
CA PRO A 339 20.76 4.41 -23.80
C PRO A 339 20.90 5.14 -25.15
N VAL A 340 20.60 6.44 -25.25
CA VAL A 340 20.83 7.23 -26.48
C VAL A 340 22.32 7.39 -26.78
N LEU A 341 23.15 7.63 -25.75
CA LEU A 341 24.61 7.69 -25.91
C LEU A 341 25.22 6.31 -26.26
N LEU A 342 24.77 5.23 -25.60
CA LEU A 342 25.20 3.86 -25.97
C LEU A 342 24.78 3.48 -27.40
N GLY A 343 23.54 3.78 -27.78
CA GLY A 343 22.99 3.48 -29.10
C GLY A 343 23.72 4.21 -30.23
N SER A 344 24.06 5.49 -30.03
CA SER A 344 24.80 6.28 -31.03
C SER A 344 26.25 5.82 -31.20
N VAL A 345 26.91 5.35 -30.12
CA VAL A 345 28.24 4.68 -30.21
C VAL A 345 28.14 3.37 -31.00
N LEU A 346 27.13 2.55 -30.76
CA LEU A 346 26.91 1.28 -31.48
C LEU A 346 26.62 1.50 -32.98
N VAL A 347 25.79 2.48 -33.33
CA VAL A 347 25.53 2.86 -34.73
C VAL A 347 26.81 3.37 -35.42
N GLY A 348 27.62 4.19 -34.73
CA GLY A 348 28.91 4.63 -35.23
C GLY A 348 29.87 3.47 -35.52
N ALA A 349 30.02 2.54 -34.59
CA ALA A 349 30.85 1.34 -34.77
C ALA A 349 30.36 0.45 -35.93
N GLY A 350 29.04 0.32 -36.11
CA GLY A 350 28.43 -0.39 -37.24
C GLY A 350 28.77 0.25 -38.59
N ILE A 351 28.62 1.58 -38.71
CA ILE A 351 28.95 2.33 -39.94
C ILE A 351 30.44 2.20 -40.29
N VAL A 352 31.34 2.36 -39.32
CA VAL A 352 32.78 2.18 -39.52
C VAL A 352 33.11 0.76 -40.00
N SER A 353 32.48 -0.26 -39.41
CA SER A 353 32.67 -1.66 -39.80
C SER A 353 32.21 -1.94 -41.23
N VAL A 354 31.04 -1.43 -41.64
CA VAL A 354 30.52 -1.57 -43.02
C VAL A 354 31.43 -0.85 -44.02
N LEU A 355 31.91 0.35 -43.69
CA LEU A 355 32.85 1.08 -44.54
C LEU A 355 34.19 0.34 -44.68
N PHE A 356 34.73 -0.23 -43.60
CA PHE A 356 35.95 -1.02 -43.62
C PHE A 356 35.81 -2.26 -44.51
N VAL A 357 34.70 -3.01 -44.39
CA VAL A 357 34.41 -4.19 -45.22
C VAL A 357 34.23 -3.81 -46.71
N ARG A 358 33.55 -2.70 -47.02
CA ARG A 358 33.46 -2.20 -48.42
C ARG A 358 34.83 -1.82 -48.96
N ARG A 359 35.64 -1.09 -48.19
CA ARG A 359 36.99 -0.66 -48.61
C ARG A 359 37.93 -1.85 -48.85
N ARG A 360 37.82 -2.93 -48.05
CA ARG A 360 38.57 -4.18 -48.23
C ARG A 360 38.13 -4.98 -49.46
N ARG A 361 36.88 -4.83 -49.92
CA ARG A 361 36.35 -5.41 -51.18
C ARG A 361 36.62 -4.57 -52.43
N SER A 362 37.22 -3.39 -52.30
CA SER A 362 37.66 -2.54 -53.42
C SER A 362 39.19 -2.46 -53.55
N ALA A 363 39.90 -3.38 -52.90
CA ALA A 363 41.35 -3.50 -52.88
C ALA A 363 41.82 -4.96 -53.13
N LEU A 364 40.99 -5.73 -53.83
CA LEU A 364 41.16 -7.11 -54.29
C LEU A 364 40.57 -7.21 -55.71
#